data_AF-A0A6N4DWF9-F1
#
_entry.id   AF-A0A6N4DWF9-F1
#
_cell.length_a   1.000
_cell.length_b   1.000
_cell.length_c   1.000
_cell.angle_alpha   90.00
_cell.angle_beta   90.00
_cell.angle_gamma   90.00
#
_symmetry.space_group_name_H-M   'P 1'
#
loop_
_entity.id
_entity.type
_entity.pdbx_description
1 polymer ?
#
loop_
_entity_poly.entity_id
_entity_poly.type
_entity_poly.pdbx_seq_one_letter_code
_entity_poly.pdbx_strand_id
1 'polypeptide(L)'
;MRQKASEALDSVIRIPTAAAAAASATGFSSGTEDEDHFIRRNGIEFAGTHLILDFWGAKGLDQLDRMEQAMREAVEVAGATLLHIHLHHFTPNGGISGVAVLAESHISVHTWPERNYAAFDIFMCGDAMPEMAIPVLKRAFYPERMVISEHLRGVVDR
;
A
#
# COMPACT_ATOMS: atom_id res chain seq x y z
N MET A 1 -6.98 -32.23 -18.69
CA MET A 1 -6.80 -31.91 -17.26
C MET A 1 -6.06 -30.58 -17.14
N ARG A 2 -6.77 -29.45 -17.12
CA ARG A 2 -6.21 -28.11 -16.86
C ARG A 2 -7.22 -27.32 -16.03
N GLN A 3 -7.34 -27.70 -14.77
CA GLN A 3 -8.19 -27.04 -13.79
C GLN A 3 -7.61 -27.46 -12.43
N LYS A 4 -6.76 -26.61 -11.82
CA LYS A 4 -6.28 -26.67 -10.42
C LYS A 4 -5.11 -25.70 -10.13
N ALA A 5 -5.15 -24.46 -10.62
CA ALA A 5 -4.13 -23.45 -10.26
C ALA A 5 -4.74 -22.11 -9.77
N SER A 6 -6.07 -22.03 -9.62
CA SER A 6 -6.78 -20.78 -9.35
C SER A 6 -7.21 -20.57 -7.89
N GLU A 7 -7.00 -21.54 -6.99
CA GLU A 7 -7.64 -21.53 -5.66
C GLU A 7 -6.69 -21.23 -4.48
N ALA A 8 -5.39 -21.00 -4.71
CA ALA A 8 -4.40 -20.93 -3.61
C ALA A 8 -3.99 -19.51 -3.18
N LEU A 9 -4.59 -18.45 -3.70
CA LEU A 9 -4.22 -17.05 -3.37
C LEU A 9 -5.24 -16.32 -2.48
N ASP A 10 -6.39 -16.93 -2.19
CA ASP A 10 -7.47 -16.30 -1.40
C ASP A 10 -7.37 -16.52 0.11
N SER A 11 -6.34 -17.24 0.62
CA SER A 11 -6.32 -17.68 2.02
C SER A 11 -5.47 -16.85 2.99
N VAL A 12 -4.86 -15.74 2.57
CA VAL A 12 -3.92 -15.00 3.45
C VAL A 12 -4.42 -13.61 3.85
N ILE A 13 -5.26 -12.95 3.05
CA ILE A 13 -5.91 -11.69 3.42
C ILE A 13 -7.30 -11.68 2.78
N ARG A 14 -8.36 -11.69 3.60
CA ARG A 14 -9.72 -11.44 3.09
C ARG A 14 -9.80 -9.96 2.72
N ILE A 15 -9.70 -9.66 1.43
CA ILE A 15 -9.96 -8.32 0.89
C ILE A 15 -11.47 -8.07 1.01
N PRO A 16 -11.94 -7.10 1.80
CA PRO A 16 -13.35 -6.76 1.83
C PRO A 16 -13.80 -6.19 0.47
N THR A 17 -14.95 -6.64 -0.03
CA THR A 17 -15.52 -6.13 -1.28
C THR A 17 -15.98 -4.68 -1.12
N ALA A 18 -15.53 -3.81 -2.02
CA ALA A 18 -15.84 -2.38 -2.06
C ALA A 18 -17.35 -2.12 -2.27
N ALA A 19 -18.10 -2.01 -1.17
CA ALA A 19 -19.47 -1.52 -1.17
C ALA A 19 -19.79 -0.85 0.18
N ALA A 20 -19.22 0.34 0.37
CA ALA A 20 -19.51 1.42 1.35
C ALA A 20 -18.15 2.10 1.67
N ALA A 21 -17.95 3.41 1.69
CA ALA A 21 -18.85 4.54 1.74
C ALA A 21 -18.21 5.72 0.97
N ALA A 22 -19.04 6.50 0.28
CA ALA A 22 -18.66 7.83 -0.17
C ALA A 22 -19.07 8.82 0.93
N ALA A 23 -18.10 9.47 1.57
CA ALA A 23 -18.32 10.68 2.35
C ALA A 23 -17.31 11.73 1.92
N SER A 24 -17.84 12.87 1.48
CA SER A 24 -17.10 14.04 1.01
C SER A 24 -16.30 14.66 2.15
N ALA A 25 -14.99 14.76 1.98
CA ALA A 25 -14.11 15.47 2.91
C ALA A 25 -14.06 16.97 2.54
N THR A 26 -15.00 17.76 3.05
CA THR A 26 -14.83 19.21 3.18
C THR A 26 -15.00 19.60 4.64
N GLY A 27 -13.89 19.87 5.32
CA GLY A 27 -13.91 20.44 6.66
C GLY A 27 -12.62 20.16 7.43
N PHE A 28 -11.81 21.20 7.64
CA PHE A 28 -10.85 21.20 8.74
C PHE A 28 -11.67 21.27 10.04
N SER A 29 -11.67 20.20 10.83
CA SER A 29 -12.10 20.23 12.22
C SER A 29 -10.86 20.43 13.08
N SER A 30 -10.85 21.45 13.94
CA SER A 30 -9.85 21.58 14.99
C SER A 30 -10.06 20.44 15.99
N GLY A 31 -9.24 19.39 15.90
CA GLY A 31 -9.30 18.24 16.80
C GLY A 31 -9.13 18.66 18.26
N THR A 32 -10.00 18.15 19.13
CA THR A 32 -9.84 18.20 20.59
C THR A 32 -8.74 17.24 21.02
N GLU A 33 -8.06 17.52 22.13
CA GLU A 33 -6.85 16.85 22.66
C GLU A 33 -6.97 15.33 22.97
N ASP A 34 -8.05 14.66 22.54
CA ASP A 34 -8.42 13.27 22.90
C ASP A 34 -8.50 12.29 21.70
N GLU A 35 -8.18 12.68 20.47
CA GLU A 35 -8.18 11.77 19.32
C GLU A 35 -6.79 11.15 19.10
N ASP A 36 -6.42 10.13 19.88
CA ASP A 36 -5.30 9.29 19.48
C ASP A 36 -5.70 8.50 18.21
N HIS A 37 -4.95 8.63 17.11
CA HIS A 37 -5.25 7.95 15.84
C HIS A 37 -4.94 6.44 15.89
N PHE A 38 -5.00 5.84 17.08
CA PHE A 38 -4.76 4.41 17.29
C PHE A 38 -5.94 3.59 16.77
N ILE A 39 -5.60 2.54 16.04
CA ILE A 39 -6.53 1.59 15.48
C ILE A 39 -6.85 0.53 16.53
N ARG A 40 -8.14 0.23 16.72
CA ARG A 40 -8.62 -0.88 17.56
C ARG A 40 -9.24 -1.96 16.70
N ARG A 41 -8.54 -3.08 16.52
CA ARG A 41 -8.97 -4.22 15.69
C ARG A 41 -8.81 -5.52 16.48
N ASN A 42 -9.88 -6.32 16.59
CA ASN A 42 -9.88 -7.62 17.27
C ASN A 42 -9.35 -7.59 18.72
N GLY A 43 -9.60 -6.50 19.46
CA GLY A 43 -9.11 -6.34 20.84
C GLY A 43 -7.64 -5.93 20.95
N ILE A 44 -6.96 -5.66 19.83
CA ILE A 44 -5.59 -5.14 19.78
C ILE A 44 -5.68 -3.65 19.45
N GLU A 45 -4.92 -2.84 20.18
CA GLU A 45 -4.74 -1.40 19.95
C GLU A 45 -3.34 -1.14 19.42
N PHE A 46 -3.22 -0.43 18.30
CA PHE A 46 -1.95 -0.18 17.62
C PHE A 46 -2.01 1.09 16.76
N ALA A 47 -0.86 1.71 16.47
CA ALA A 47 -0.79 2.98 15.75
C ALA A 47 -1.11 2.87 14.25
N GLY A 48 -0.78 1.76 13.60
CA GLY A 48 -1.08 1.57 12.17
C GLY A 48 -0.69 0.21 11.61
N THR A 49 -1.18 -0.09 10.41
CA THR A 49 -0.90 -1.34 9.70
C THR A 49 0.17 -1.10 8.65
N HIS A 50 1.24 -1.89 8.68
CA HIS A 50 2.35 -1.82 7.74
C HIS A 50 2.44 -3.09 6.91
N LEU A 51 2.11 -2.99 5.62
CA LEU A 51 2.24 -4.09 4.67
C LEU A 51 3.59 -4.00 3.95
N ILE A 52 4.32 -5.12 3.94
CA ILE A 52 5.57 -5.29 3.19
C ILE A 52 5.29 -6.23 2.03
N LEU A 53 5.45 -5.74 0.80
CA LEU A 53 5.11 -6.45 -0.41
C LEU A 53 6.37 -6.69 -1.25
N ASP A 54 6.66 -7.95 -1.54
CA ASP A 54 7.66 -8.35 -2.53
C ASP A 54 6.98 -8.81 -3.81
N PHE A 55 7.21 -8.06 -4.89
CA PHE A 55 6.73 -8.40 -6.23
C PHE A 55 7.85 -9.08 -7.02
N TRP A 56 7.58 -10.28 -7.52
CA TRP A 56 8.48 -11.06 -8.35
C TRP A 56 7.87 -11.27 -9.74
N GLY A 57 8.68 -11.15 -10.79
CA GLY A 57 8.21 -11.21 -12.18
C GLY A 57 7.37 -10.00 -12.59
N ALA A 58 7.54 -8.86 -11.89
CA ALA A 58 6.82 -7.63 -12.17
C ALA A 58 7.38 -6.90 -13.41
N LYS A 59 6.54 -6.10 -14.04
CA LYS A 59 6.78 -5.44 -15.34
C LYS A 59 6.56 -3.93 -15.24
N GLY A 60 7.25 -3.18 -16.12
CA GLY A 60 7.14 -1.72 -16.17
C GLY A 60 7.69 -1.04 -14.91
N LEU A 61 8.70 -1.64 -14.29
CA LEU A 61 9.33 -1.18 -13.05
C LEU A 61 10.25 0.04 -13.25
N ASP A 62 10.58 0.37 -14.49
CA ASP A 62 11.41 1.49 -14.94
C ASP A 62 10.60 2.66 -15.50
N GLN A 63 9.26 2.59 -15.42
CA GLN A 63 8.36 3.60 -15.97
C GLN A 63 7.92 4.58 -14.88
N LEU A 64 8.56 5.76 -14.85
CA LEU A 64 8.31 6.79 -13.83
C LEU A 64 6.83 7.20 -13.76
N ASP A 65 6.21 7.50 -14.89
CA ASP A 65 4.80 7.92 -14.96
C ASP A 65 3.85 6.83 -14.47
N ARG A 66 4.14 5.56 -14.79
CA ARG A 66 3.37 4.41 -14.30
C ARG A 66 3.50 4.30 -12.78
N MET A 67 4.71 4.46 -12.24
CA MET A 67 4.95 4.39 -10.81
C MET A 67 4.21 5.50 -10.07
N GLU A 68 4.31 6.74 -10.55
CA GLU A 68 3.60 7.87 -9.95
C GLU A 68 2.09 7.65 -9.98
N GLN A 69 1.53 7.25 -11.12
CA GLN A 69 0.10 7.01 -11.25
C GLN A 69 -0.38 5.88 -10.33
N ALA A 70 0.39 4.79 -10.22
CA ALA A 70 0.07 3.67 -9.34
C ALA A 70 0.10 4.08 -7.86
N MET A 71 1.07 4.89 -7.44
CA MET A 71 1.15 5.41 -6.07
C MET A 71 0.00 6.37 -5.76
N ARG A 72 -0.36 7.27 -6.68
CA ARG A 72 -1.52 8.17 -6.50
C ARG A 72 -2.83 7.40 -6.35
N GLU A 73 -3.08 6.46 -7.25
CA GLU A 73 -4.28 5.64 -7.21
C GLU A 73 -4.32 4.79 -5.92
N ALA A 74 -3.19 4.20 -5.51
CA ALA A 74 -3.10 3.42 -4.27
C ALA A 74 -3.45 4.24 -3.03
N VAL A 75 -3.00 5.50 -2.97
CA VAL A 75 -3.34 6.42 -1.88
C VAL A 75 -4.82 6.78 -1.89
N GLU A 76 -5.37 7.10 -3.06
CA GLU A 76 -6.78 7.45 -3.23
C GLU A 76 -7.71 6.33 -2.77
N VAL A 77 -7.52 5.09 -3.26
CA VAL A 77 -8.40 3.96 -2.93
C VAL A 77 -8.26 3.49 -1.49
N ALA A 78 -7.11 3.73 -0.87
CA ALA A 78 -6.88 3.42 0.54
C ALA A 78 -7.46 4.48 1.49
N GLY A 79 -8.00 5.58 0.96
CA GLY A 79 -8.57 6.67 1.77
C GLY A 79 -7.53 7.47 2.52
N ALA A 80 -6.26 7.47 2.08
CA ALA A 80 -5.19 8.21 2.72
C ALA A 80 -5.00 9.61 2.10
N THR A 81 -4.52 10.55 2.91
CA THR A 81 -4.23 11.92 2.45
C THR A 81 -2.81 12.00 1.91
N LEU A 82 -2.67 12.21 0.60
CA LEU A 82 -1.39 12.44 -0.05
C LEU A 82 -0.85 13.84 0.26
N LEU A 83 0.39 13.95 0.75
CA LEU A 83 1.09 15.23 0.89
C LEU A 83 1.98 15.51 -0.33
N HIS A 84 2.85 14.56 -0.68
CA HIS A 84 3.76 14.69 -1.82
C HIS A 84 4.29 13.33 -2.27
N ILE A 85 4.76 13.28 -3.52
CA ILE A 85 5.45 12.11 -4.09
C ILE A 85 6.84 12.56 -4.54
N HIS A 86 7.86 11.79 -4.16
CA HIS A 86 9.21 11.92 -4.66
C HIS A 86 9.65 10.62 -5.31
N LEU A 87 10.02 10.68 -6.58
CA LEU A 87 10.58 9.56 -7.33
C LEU A 87 11.98 9.92 -7.84
N HIS A 88 12.89 8.96 -7.74
CA HIS A 88 14.22 9.03 -8.32
C HIS A 88 14.41 7.87 -9.29
N HIS A 89 14.76 8.19 -10.53
CA HIS A 89 15.03 7.22 -11.59
C HIS A 89 16.55 7.06 -11.76
N PHE A 90 17.04 5.85 -11.57
CA PHE A 90 18.46 5.51 -11.69
C PHE A 90 18.84 5.11 -13.12
N THR A 91 20.06 5.47 -13.50
CA THR A 91 20.67 5.07 -14.78
C THR A 91 21.96 4.27 -14.52
N PRO A 92 22.31 3.30 -15.39
CA PRO A 92 21.64 2.91 -16.63
C PRO A 92 20.59 1.82 -16.48
N ASN A 93 20.43 1.23 -15.29
CA ASN A 93 19.58 0.06 -15.03
C ASN A 93 18.07 0.37 -14.97
N GLY A 94 17.67 1.65 -14.89
CA GLY A 94 16.27 2.06 -14.94
C GLY A 94 15.50 1.88 -13.62
N GLY A 95 16.18 1.52 -12.53
CA GLY A 95 15.51 1.32 -11.24
C GLY A 95 14.89 2.62 -10.72
N ILE A 96 13.79 2.49 -9.97
CA ILE A 96 13.11 3.59 -9.30
C ILE A 96 13.18 3.39 -7.79
N SER A 97 13.57 4.45 -7.08
CA SER A 97 13.28 4.63 -5.65
C SER A 97 12.22 5.70 -5.51
N GLY A 98 11.19 5.43 -4.72
CA GLY A 98 10.06 6.36 -4.58
C GLY A 98 9.45 6.36 -3.19
N VAL A 99 8.88 7.50 -2.81
CA VAL A 99 8.06 7.64 -1.60
C VAL A 99 6.88 8.58 -1.85
N ALA A 100 5.67 8.13 -1.49
CA ALA A 100 4.51 8.97 -1.28
C ALA A 100 4.42 9.21 0.21
N VAL A 101 4.60 10.46 0.61
CA VAL A 101 4.44 10.88 2.00
C VAL A 101 2.98 11.21 2.22
N LEU A 102 2.41 10.57 3.24
CA LEU A 102 1.01 10.73 3.65
C LEU A 102 0.97 11.57 4.92
N ALA A 103 -0.22 12.04 5.31
CA ALA A 103 -0.38 12.89 6.50
C ALA A 103 0.37 12.36 7.74
N GLU A 104 0.33 11.04 7.96
CA GLU A 104 0.94 10.40 9.14
C GLU A 104 1.68 9.08 8.82
N SER A 105 1.98 8.81 7.54
CA SER A 105 2.52 7.52 7.10
C SER A 105 3.13 7.59 5.68
N HIS A 106 3.30 6.46 4.98
CA HIS A 106 3.93 6.45 3.65
C HIS A 106 3.60 5.22 2.80
N ILE A 107 3.75 5.38 1.49
CA ILE A 107 4.03 4.27 0.56
C ILE A 107 5.44 4.46 0.02
N SER A 108 6.34 3.50 0.16
CA SER A 108 7.65 3.52 -0.52
C SER A 108 7.81 2.37 -1.49
N VAL A 109 8.72 2.56 -2.46
CA VAL A 109 9.07 1.57 -3.46
C VAL A 109 10.56 1.60 -3.78
N HIS A 110 11.13 0.41 -3.96
CA HIS A 110 12.42 0.20 -4.59
C HIS A 110 12.31 -0.87 -5.65
N THR A 111 12.77 -0.59 -6.87
CA THR A 111 12.68 -1.54 -7.97
C THR A 111 14.04 -1.96 -8.51
N TRP A 112 14.14 -3.21 -8.93
CA TRP A 112 15.24 -3.80 -9.67
C TRP A 112 14.70 -4.39 -10.98
N PRO A 113 14.55 -3.57 -12.06
CA PRO A 113 14.02 -4.02 -13.34
C PRO A 113 14.77 -5.22 -13.92
N GLU A 114 16.10 -5.27 -13.73
CA GLU A 114 16.96 -6.37 -14.19
C GLU A 114 16.66 -7.71 -13.49
N ARG A 115 15.90 -7.69 -12.39
CA ARG A 115 15.43 -8.88 -11.67
C ARG A 115 13.92 -9.05 -11.72
N ASN A 116 13.21 -8.17 -12.43
CA ASN A 116 11.74 -8.08 -12.41
C ASN A 116 11.20 -8.06 -10.96
N TYR A 117 11.90 -7.34 -10.07
CA TYR A 117 11.63 -7.31 -8.64
C TYR A 117 11.30 -5.90 -8.16
N ALA A 118 10.27 -5.77 -7.33
CA ALA A 118 9.98 -4.54 -6.62
C ALA A 118 9.62 -4.83 -5.17
N ALA A 119 10.16 -4.04 -4.26
CA ALA A 119 9.81 -4.02 -2.86
C ALA A 119 8.92 -2.79 -2.63
N PHE A 120 7.73 -3.00 -2.05
CA PHE A 120 6.86 -1.92 -1.62
C PHE A 120 6.63 -2.00 -0.11
N ASP A 121 6.60 -0.85 0.53
CA ASP A 121 6.22 -0.67 1.92
C ASP A 121 4.95 0.21 1.93
N ILE A 122 3.88 -0.27 2.55
CA ILE A 122 2.58 0.42 2.60
C ILE A 122 2.22 0.55 4.08
N PHE A 123 2.60 1.66 4.68
CA PHE A 123 2.28 1.96 6.06
C PHE A 123 1.15 2.97 6.10
N MET A 124 0.08 2.66 6.83
CA MET A 124 -1.05 3.58 7.03
C MET A 124 -1.61 3.50 8.46
N CYS A 125 -2.14 4.63 8.94
CA CYS A 125 -2.70 4.84 10.26
C CYS A 125 -4.16 5.30 10.16
N GLY A 126 -4.89 5.33 11.29
CA GLY A 126 -6.28 5.79 11.34
C GLY A 126 -7.23 4.94 10.49
N ASP A 127 -8.18 5.59 9.81
CA ASP A 127 -9.25 4.95 9.01
C ASP A 127 -8.80 4.46 7.63
N ALA A 128 -7.54 4.67 7.26
CA ALA A 128 -7.02 4.25 5.96
C ALA A 128 -6.90 2.71 5.85
N MET A 129 -7.16 2.19 4.66
CA MET A 129 -7.21 0.76 4.36
C MET A 129 -6.02 0.35 3.45
N PRO A 130 -4.83 0.06 4.02
CA PRO A 130 -3.62 -0.19 3.21
C PRO A 130 -3.75 -1.40 2.29
N GLU A 131 -4.61 -2.37 2.60
CA GLU A 131 -4.88 -3.53 1.74
C GLU A 131 -5.47 -3.14 0.37
N MET A 132 -6.14 -1.98 0.28
CA MET A 132 -6.73 -1.48 -0.97
C MET A 132 -5.67 -1.04 -1.97
N ALA A 133 -4.45 -0.75 -1.54
CA ALA A 133 -3.33 -0.46 -2.42
C ALA A 133 -2.83 -1.71 -3.17
N ILE A 134 -2.97 -2.92 -2.61
CA ILE A 134 -2.51 -4.17 -3.22
C ILE A 134 -3.08 -4.40 -4.62
N PRO A 135 -4.42 -4.37 -4.86
CA PRO A 135 -4.98 -4.60 -6.18
C PRO A 135 -4.56 -3.55 -7.21
N VAL A 136 -4.35 -2.29 -6.79
CA VAL A 136 -3.82 -1.22 -7.65
C VAL A 136 -2.41 -1.55 -8.12
N LEU A 137 -1.49 -1.80 -7.17
CA LEU A 137 -0.10 -2.11 -7.49
C LEU A 137 0.01 -3.40 -8.31
N LYS A 138 -0.76 -4.43 -7.97
CA LYS A 138 -0.82 -5.68 -8.72
C LYS A 138 -1.26 -5.46 -10.17
N ARG A 139 -2.28 -4.63 -10.41
CA ARG A 139 -2.73 -4.27 -11.76
C ARG A 139 -1.72 -3.41 -12.50
N ALA A 140 -1.01 -2.51 -11.81
CA ALA A 140 0.01 -1.67 -12.43
C ALA A 140 1.22 -2.47 -12.91
N PHE A 141 1.70 -3.43 -12.12
CA PHE A 141 2.99 -4.09 -12.35
C PHE A 141 2.92 -5.57 -12.72
N TYR A 142 1.73 -6.19 -12.70
CA TYR A 142 1.51 -7.57 -13.14
C TYR A 142 2.54 -8.59 -12.61
N PRO A 143 2.80 -8.64 -11.28
CA PRO A 143 3.74 -9.61 -10.73
C PRO A 143 3.26 -11.04 -10.98
N GLU A 144 4.19 -11.93 -11.31
CA GLU A 144 3.92 -13.37 -11.41
C GLU A 144 3.75 -14.00 -10.03
N ARG A 145 4.47 -13.49 -9.04
CA ARG A 145 4.37 -13.89 -7.64
C ARG A 145 4.45 -12.68 -6.72
N MET A 146 3.65 -12.71 -5.66
CA MET A 146 3.60 -11.67 -4.65
C MET A 146 3.75 -12.33 -3.27
N VAL A 147 4.62 -11.77 -2.43
CA VAL A 147 4.73 -12.13 -1.00
C VAL A 147 4.30 -10.91 -0.21
N ILE A 148 3.46 -11.10 0.81
CA ILE A 148 2.94 -10.01 1.65
C ILE A 148 3.16 -10.39 3.11
N SER A 149 3.73 -9.46 3.88
CA SER A 149 3.80 -9.52 5.33
C SER A 149 3.03 -8.34 5.93
N GLU A 150 2.29 -8.57 7.01
CA GLU A 150 1.61 -7.52 7.79
C GLU A 150 2.35 -7.32 9.11
N HIS A 151 2.63 -6.06 9.46
CA HIS A 151 3.14 -5.67 10.76
C HIS A 151 2.25 -4.60 11.38
N LEU A 152 1.69 -4.90 12.56
CA LEU A 152 1.04 -3.88 13.39
C LEU A 152 2.12 -3.03 14.06
N ARG A 153 2.05 -1.72 13.88
CA ARG A 153 3.04 -0.77 14.39
C ARG A 153 2.52 -0.16 15.68
N GLY A 154 3.37 -0.06 16.70
CA GLY A 154 3.01 0.57 17.98
C GLY A 154 1.90 -0.18 18.73
N VAL A 155 1.96 -1.51 18.79
CA VAL A 155 1.01 -2.31 19.59
C VAL A 155 1.12 -1.91 21.06
N VAL A 156 -0.02 -1.64 21.69
CA VAL A 156 -0.11 -1.34 23.12
C VAL A 156 -0.26 -2.65 23.89
N ASP A 157 0.76 -3.01 24.66
CA ASP A 157 0.67 -4.11 25.61
C ASP A 157 -0.15 -3.64 26.82
N ARG A 158 -1.30 -4.28 27.06
CA ARG A 158 -2.14 -4.04 28.25
C ARG A 158 -2.05 -5.22 29.21
#